data_AF-A0A2J8WUV1-F1
#
_entry.id   AF-A0A2J8WUV1-F1
#
_cell.length_a   1.000
_cell.length_b   1.000
_cell.length_c   1.000
_cell.angle_alpha   90.00
_cell.angle_beta   90.00
_cell.angle_gamma   90.00
#
_symmetry.space_group_name_H-M   'P 1'
#
loop_
_entity.id
_entity.type
_entity.pdbx_description
1 polymer ?
#
loop_
_entity_poly.entity_id
_entity_poly.type
_entity_poly.pdbx_seq_one_letter_code
_entity_poly.pdbx_strand_id
1 'polypeptide(L)'
;EPREMAAMCLGLAHSLSRYRLKFSADKVDTMIVQAISLLDDLDKELNNYIMRCREWYGWHFPELGKIISDNLTYCKCLQKVGDRKNYASAKLSELLPEEVEAEVKAAAEISMGTEVSEEDICNILHLCTQVIEISEYRTQLYEYLQNRMMAIAPNVTVMVGELVGARLIAHADFSNAGSQNCFGYPL
;
A
#
# COMPACT_ATOMS: atom_id res chain seq x y z
N GLU A 1 42.04 12.59 34.24
CA GLU A 1 41.08 12.75 35.35
C GLU A 1 40.24 11.48 35.53
N PRO A 2 39.91 11.02 36.76
CA PRO A 2 39.12 9.79 36.97
C PRO A 2 37.71 9.83 36.34
N ARG A 3 37.17 11.03 36.12
CA ARG A 3 35.89 11.24 35.43
C ARG A 3 35.92 10.88 33.93
N GLU A 4 37.06 11.05 33.27
CA GLU A 4 37.22 10.74 31.84
C GLU A 4 37.29 9.23 31.61
N MET A 5 37.97 8.49 32.49
CA MET A 5 37.96 7.02 32.47
C MET A 5 36.55 6.46 32.71
N ALA A 6 35.79 7.03 33.65
CA ALA A 6 34.41 6.60 33.89
C ALA A 6 33.50 6.82 32.67
N ALA A 7 33.65 7.95 31.97
CA ALA A 7 32.92 8.23 30.73
C ALA A 7 33.29 7.26 29.59
N MET A 8 34.58 6.91 29.45
CA MET A 8 35.04 5.92 28.47
C MET A 8 34.51 4.51 28.79
N CYS A 9 34.56 4.08 30.05
CA CYS A 9 33.99 2.79 30.47
C CYS A 9 32.48 2.72 30.23
N LEU A 10 31.74 3.81 30.50
CA LEU A 10 30.31 3.88 30.23
C LEU A 10 30.01 3.82 28.73
N GLY A 11 30.79 4.54 27.90
CA GLY A 11 30.67 4.49 26.45
C GLY A 11 30.91 3.08 25.89
N LEU A 12 31.89 2.37 26.44
CA LEU A 12 32.21 0.99 26.07
C LEU A 12 31.16 -0.02 26.56
N ALA A 13 30.62 0.17 27.77
CA ALA A 13 29.50 -0.63 28.28
C ALA A 13 28.23 -0.44 27.43
N HIS A 14 27.93 0.80 27.03
CA HIS A 14 26.82 1.10 26.13
C HIS A 14 27.04 0.54 24.73
N SER A 15 28.25 0.61 24.16
CA SER A 15 28.52 0.06 22.83
C SER A 15 28.45 -1.48 22.84
N LEU A 16 28.96 -2.13 23.88
CA LEU A 16 28.90 -3.58 24.08
C LEU A 16 27.45 -4.05 24.29
N SER A 17 26.68 -3.35 25.13
CA SER A 17 25.26 -3.63 25.35
C SER A 17 24.46 -3.45 24.07
N ARG A 18 24.67 -2.35 23.32
CA ARG A 18 24.05 -2.16 22.01
C ARG A 18 24.48 -3.22 21.00
N TYR A 19 25.72 -3.68 21.02
CA TYR A 19 26.15 -4.75 20.11
C TYR A 19 25.42 -6.06 20.40
N ARG A 20 25.25 -6.42 21.68
CA ARG A 20 24.44 -7.58 22.07
C ARG A 20 22.95 -7.40 21.75
N LEU A 21 22.40 -6.21 21.97
CA LEU A 21 20.99 -5.90 21.68
C LEU A 21 20.71 -5.65 20.19
N LYS A 22 21.70 -5.36 19.35
CA LYS A 22 21.50 -5.17 17.89
C LYS A 22 21.00 -6.44 17.21
N PHE A 23 21.18 -7.60 17.85
CA PHE A 23 20.67 -8.89 17.40
C PHE A 23 19.40 -9.34 18.15
N SER A 24 18.84 -8.51 19.05
CA SER A 24 17.59 -8.86 19.73
C SER A 24 16.41 -8.78 18.76
N ALA A 25 15.64 -9.87 18.70
CA ALA A 25 14.51 -10.06 17.78
C ALA A 25 13.42 -8.99 17.96
N ASP A 26 13.23 -8.47 19.17
CA ASP A 26 12.18 -7.51 19.53
C ASP A 26 12.11 -6.27 18.62
N LYS A 27 13.26 -5.72 18.20
CA LYS A 27 13.28 -4.56 17.31
C LYS A 27 12.92 -4.90 15.87
N VAL A 28 13.19 -6.13 15.45
CA VAL A 28 12.90 -6.62 14.11
C VAL A 28 11.41 -6.94 13.98
N ASP A 29 10.82 -7.52 15.03
CA ASP A 29 9.39 -7.82 15.10
C ASP A 29 8.55 -6.53 15.08
N THR A 30 8.99 -5.50 15.80
CA THR A 30 8.35 -4.17 15.78
C THR A 30 8.22 -3.61 14.36
N MET A 31 9.22 -3.79 13.49
CA MET A 31 9.15 -3.30 12.11
C MET A 31 8.13 -4.07 11.25
N ILE A 32 7.97 -5.38 11.47
CA ILE A 32 6.93 -6.18 10.82
C ILE A 32 5.55 -5.68 11.24
N VAL A 33 5.34 -5.47 12.54
CA VAL A 33 4.04 -5.00 13.06
C VAL A 33 3.66 -3.64 12.48
N GLN A 34 4.61 -2.72 12.37
CA GLN A 34 4.37 -1.43 11.71
C GLN A 34 4.09 -1.59 10.21
N ALA A 35 4.83 -2.45 9.52
CA ALA A 35 4.64 -2.68 8.09
C ALA A 35 3.27 -3.32 7.75
N ILE A 36 2.80 -4.29 8.54
CA ILE A 36 1.47 -4.89 8.34
C ILE A 36 0.35 -3.89 8.65
N SER A 37 0.51 -3.09 9.71
CA SER A 37 -0.45 -2.04 10.07
C SER A 37 -0.56 -1.00 8.95
N LEU A 38 0.60 -0.57 8.41
CA LEU A 38 0.66 0.33 7.26
C LEU A 38 0.00 -0.29 6.02
N LEU A 39 0.21 -1.58 5.76
CA LEU A 39 -0.42 -2.26 4.63
C LEU A 39 -1.95 -2.26 4.74
N ASP A 40 -2.49 -2.56 5.92
CA ASP A 40 -3.93 -2.56 6.18
C ASP A 40 -4.52 -1.13 6.10
N ASP A 41 -3.76 -0.10 6.49
CA ASP A 41 -4.19 1.31 6.36
C ASP A 41 -4.15 1.79 4.91
N LEU A 42 -3.12 1.43 4.14
CA LEU A 42 -3.07 1.71 2.71
C LEU A 42 -4.27 1.10 1.98
N ASP A 43 -4.68 -0.13 2.32
CA ASP A 43 -5.84 -0.78 1.70
C ASP A 43 -7.15 0.01 1.92
N LYS A 44 -7.34 0.58 3.11
CA LYS A 44 -8.52 1.41 3.42
C LYS A 44 -8.48 2.74 2.68
N GLU A 45 -7.34 3.43 2.72
CA GLU A 45 -7.16 4.73 2.07
C GLU A 45 -7.26 4.62 0.55
N LEU A 46 -6.66 3.57 -0.04
CA LEU A 46 -6.74 3.30 -1.47
C LEU A 46 -8.21 3.12 -1.91
N ASN A 47 -9.00 2.35 -1.15
CA ASN A 47 -10.43 2.20 -1.43
C ASN A 47 -11.21 3.52 -1.29
N ASN A 48 -10.93 4.32 -0.25
CA ASN A 48 -11.55 5.63 -0.08
C ASN A 48 -11.23 6.56 -1.25
N TYR A 49 -9.96 6.63 -1.67
CA TYR A 49 -9.55 7.48 -2.79
C TYR A 49 -10.16 7.03 -4.12
N ILE A 50 -10.25 5.74 -4.39
CA ILE A 50 -10.94 5.21 -5.58
C ILE A 50 -12.40 5.63 -5.57
N MET A 51 -13.12 5.37 -4.48
CA MET A 51 -14.56 5.68 -4.41
C MET A 51 -14.77 7.18 -4.60
N ARG A 52 -13.87 8.00 -4.04
CA ARG A 52 -13.87 9.45 -4.26
C ARG A 52 -13.60 9.84 -5.71
N CYS A 53 -12.65 9.20 -6.39
CA CYS A 53 -12.40 9.41 -7.83
C CYS A 53 -13.63 9.07 -8.68
N ARG A 54 -14.30 7.96 -8.38
CA ARG A 54 -15.49 7.50 -9.12
C ARG A 54 -16.65 8.46 -8.94
N GLU A 55 -16.90 8.94 -7.74
CA GLU A 55 -17.92 9.95 -7.48
C GLU A 55 -17.60 11.27 -8.19
N TRP A 56 -16.35 11.74 -8.10
CA TRP A 56 -15.96 13.04 -8.66
C TRP A 56 -16.02 13.04 -10.19
N TYR A 57 -15.46 12.02 -10.84
CA TYR A 57 -15.53 11.88 -12.29
C TYR A 57 -16.91 11.42 -12.77
N GLY A 58 -17.71 10.78 -11.91
CA GLY A 58 -19.07 10.35 -12.23
C GLY A 58 -20.01 11.52 -12.59
N TRP A 59 -19.72 12.74 -12.15
CA TRP A 59 -20.43 13.93 -12.61
C TRP A 59 -20.20 14.22 -14.10
N HIS A 60 -18.99 13.93 -14.60
CA HIS A 60 -18.61 14.13 -16.00
C HIS A 60 -18.97 12.94 -16.89
N PHE A 61 -18.78 11.71 -16.39
CA PHE A 61 -19.08 10.49 -17.12
C PHE A 61 -19.59 9.37 -16.20
N PRO A 62 -20.89 9.38 -15.84
CA PRO A 62 -21.45 8.45 -14.86
C PRO A 62 -21.50 6.98 -15.33
N GLU A 63 -21.55 6.76 -16.65
CA GLU A 63 -21.68 5.41 -17.24
C GLU A 63 -20.37 4.62 -17.18
N LEU A 64 -19.22 5.31 -17.19
CA LEU A 64 -17.91 4.66 -17.10
C LEU A 64 -17.77 3.82 -15.82
N GLY A 65 -18.31 4.32 -14.72
CA GLY A 65 -18.33 3.61 -13.44
C GLY A 65 -19.27 2.40 -13.41
N LYS A 66 -20.13 2.19 -14.41
CA LYS A 66 -20.95 0.98 -14.52
C LYS A 66 -20.28 -0.07 -15.41
N ILE A 67 -19.58 0.39 -16.43
CA ILE A 67 -18.90 -0.47 -17.41
C ILE A 67 -17.63 -1.07 -16.81
N ILE A 68 -16.80 -0.24 -16.16
CA ILE A 68 -15.53 -0.69 -15.56
C ILE A 68 -15.76 -1.01 -14.08
N SER A 69 -15.78 -2.30 -13.75
CA SER A 69 -15.88 -2.77 -12.36
C SER A 69 -14.55 -2.66 -11.61
N ASP A 70 -13.42 -2.95 -12.27
CA ASP A 70 -12.10 -2.89 -11.65
C ASP A 70 -11.63 -1.46 -11.38
N ASN A 71 -11.24 -1.21 -10.14
CA ASN A 71 -10.93 0.12 -9.65
C ASN A 71 -9.59 0.65 -10.16
N LEU A 72 -8.57 -0.21 -10.23
CA LEU A 72 -7.24 0.20 -10.72
C LEU A 72 -7.28 0.44 -12.22
N THR A 73 -7.96 -0.42 -12.97
CA THR A 73 -8.17 -0.23 -14.41
C THR A 73 -8.95 1.05 -14.68
N TYR A 74 -9.96 1.38 -13.87
CA TYR A 74 -10.68 2.65 -13.95
C TYR A 74 -9.72 3.84 -13.87
N CYS A 75 -8.91 3.95 -12.80
CA CYS A 75 -7.96 5.04 -12.62
C CYS A 75 -6.93 5.14 -13.77
N LYS A 76 -6.43 4.00 -14.28
CA LYS A 76 -5.51 3.96 -15.42
C LYS A 76 -6.16 4.43 -16.73
N CYS A 77 -7.44 4.09 -16.94
CA CYS A 77 -8.20 4.54 -18.10
C CYS A 77 -8.42 6.05 -18.06
N LEU A 78 -8.82 6.59 -16.90
CA LEU A 78 -8.96 8.04 -16.72
C LEU A 78 -7.63 8.75 -16.99
N GLN A 79 -6.52 8.23 -16.46
CA GLN A 79 -5.19 8.82 -16.66
C GLN A 79 -4.80 8.90 -18.15
N LYS A 80 -5.13 7.88 -18.96
CA LYS A 80 -4.80 7.87 -20.40
C LYS A 80 -5.70 8.79 -21.25
N VAL A 81 -6.97 8.95 -20.89
CA VAL A 81 -7.94 9.63 -21.77
C VAL A 81 -8.28 11.04 -21.31
N GLY A 82 -8.48 11.23 -20.01
CA GLY A 82 -8.92 12.50 -19.44
C GLY A 82 -10.37 12.84 -19.79
N ASP A 83 -10.56 13.74 -20.75
CA ASP A 83 -11.87 14.26 -21.14
C ASP A 83 -12.65 13.22 -21.98
N ARG A 84 -13.98 13.22 -21.83
CA ARG A 84 -14.92 12.43 -22.63
C ARG A 84 -14.67 12.54 -24.14
N LYS A 85 -14.31 13.73 -24.64
CA LYS A 85 -14.06 13.98 -26.07
C LYS A 85 -12.90 13.16 -26.63
N ASN A 86 -11.94 12.82 -25.78
CA ASN A 86 -10.76 12.05 -26.17
C ASN A 86 -11.02 10.54 -26.25
N TYR A 87 -12.14 10.04 -25.72
CA TYR A 87 -12.46 8.60 -25.80
C TYR A 87 -12.65 8.11 -27.23
N ALA A 88 -13.10 8.96 -28.15
CA ALA A 88 -13.28 8.60 -29.54
C ALA A 88 -11.96 8.29 -30.26
N SER A 89 -10.86 8.98 -29.88
CA SER A 89 -9.54 8.84 -30.51
C SER A 89 -8.56 8.00 -29.70
N ALA A 90 -8.81 7.80 -28.40
CA ALA A 90 -7.95 7.02 -27.53
C ALA A 90 -7.99 5.52 -27.87
N LYS A 91 -6.80 4.89 -27.86
CA LYS A 91 -6.65 3.43 -27.93
C LYS A 91 -6.48 2.89 -26.52
N LEU A 92 -7.46 2.14 -26.05
CA LEU A 92 -7.49 1.56 -24.71
C LEU A 92 -7.19 0.06 -24.69
N SER A 93 -6.83 -0.53 -25.83
CA SER A 93 -6.69 -1.98 -26.03
C SER A 93 -5.60 -2.65 -25.18
N GLU A 94 -4.69 -1.87 -24.58
CA GLU A 94 -3.70 -2.38 -23.61
C GLU A 94 -4.25 -2.52 -22.18
N LEU A 95 -5.30 -1.77 -21.85
CA LEU A 95 -5.88 -1.69 -20.50
C LEU A 95 -7.20 -2.45 -20.41
N LEU A 96 -7.98 -2.47 -21.49
CA LEU A 96 -9.32 -3.02 -21.53
C LEU A 96 -9.48 -4.02 -22.68
N PRO A 97 -10.31 -5.06 -22.50
CA PRO A 97 -10.77 -5.88 -23.62
C PRO A 97 -11.50 -5.06 -24.67
N GLU A 98 -11.43 -5.49 -25.93
CA GLU A 98 -12.02 -4.77 -27.08
C GLU A 98 -13.55 -4.58 -26.93
N GLU A 99 -14.24 -5.56 -26.34
CA GLU A 99 -15.68 -5.47 -26.04
C GLU A 99 -16.00 -4.30 -25.10
N VAL A 100 -15.23 -4.16 -24.02
CA VAL A 100 -15.41 -3.11 -23.02
C VAL A 100 -15.00 -1.75 -23.59
N GLU A 101 -13.93 -1.70 -24.39
CA GLU A 101 -13.50 -0.48 -25.07
C GLU A 101 -14.58 0.06 -26.01
N ALA A 102 -15.23 -0.82 -26.79
CA ALA A 102 -16.33 -0.43 -27.68
C ALA A 102 -17.54 0.10 -26.88
N GLU A 103 -17.88 -0.54 -25.77
CA GLU A 103 -18.97 -0.10 -24.88
C GLU A 103 -18.69 1.27 -24.28
N VAL A 104 -17.46 1.51 -23.80
CA VAL A 104 -17.05 2.83 -23.26
C VAL A 104 -17.12 3.92 -24.33
N LYS A 105 -16.71 3.63 -25.57
CA LYS A 105 -16.77 4.61 -26.67
C LYS A 105 -18.22 4.94 -27.04
N ALA A 106 -19.08 3.94 -27.13
CA ALA A 106 -20.50 4.13 -27.38
C ALA A 106 -21.16 4.96 -26.26
N ALA A 107 -20.86 4.64 -25.00
CA ALA A 107 -21.33 5.38 -23.83
C ALA A 107 -20.82 6.83 -23.81
N ALA A 108 -19.58 7.09 -24.26
CA ALA A 108 -19.04 8.44 -24.30
C ALA A 108 -19.84 9.36 -25.25
N GLU A 109 -20.32 8.84 -26.39
CA GLU A 109 -21.13 9.60 -27.35
C GLU A 109 -22.51 9.95 -26.82
N ILE A 110 -23.16 9.04 -26.09
CA ILE A 110 -24.53 9.23 -25.54
C ILE A 110 -24.56 9.71 -24.09
N SER A 111 -23.41 9.88 -23.45
CA SER A 111 -23.30 10.16 -22.02
C SER A 111 -24.09 11.39 -21.58
N MET A 112 -24.80 11.22 -20.47
CA MET A 112 -25.63 12.22 -19.79
C MET A 112 -24.86 13.08 -18.77
N GLY A 113 -23.52 12.95 -18.72
CA GLY A 113 -22.70 13.71 -17.78
C GLY A 113 -22.55 15.19 -18.16
N THR A 114 -22.16 16.01 -17.18
CA THR A 114 -21.97 17.46 -17.37
C THR A 114 -20.58 17.78 -17.90
N GLU A 115 -20.45 18.86 -18.66
CA GLU A 115 -19.13 19.40 -18.99
C GLU A 115 -18.45 19.93 -17.72
N VAL A 116 -17.17 19.60 -17.55
CA VAL A 116 -16.35 19.97 -16.40
C VAL A 116 -15.16 20.79 -16.90
N SER A 117 -14.67 21.71 -16.08
CA SER A 117 -13.53 22.55 -16.45
C SER A 117 -12.26 21.72 -16.62
N GLU A 118 -11.34 22.19 -17.47
CA GLU A 118 -10.03 21.53 -17.64
C GLU A 118 -9.22 21.51 -16.33
N GLU A 119 -9.37 22.54 -15.49
CA GLU A 119 -8.73 22.62 -14.17
C GLU A 119 -9.22 21.49 -13.24
N ASP A 120 -10.52 21.27 -13.19
CA ASP A 120 -11.12 20.20 -12.38
C ASP A 120 -10.71 18.81 -12.92
N ILE A 121 -10.69 18.63 -14.24
CA ILE A 121 -10.21 17.39 -14.86
C ILE A 121 -8.74 17.13 -14.49
N CYS A 122 -7.89 18.16 -14.54
CA CYS A 122 -6.48 18.04 -14.14
C CYS A 122 -6.34 17.58 -12.68
N ASN A 123 -7.15 18.13 -11.77
CA ASN A 123 -7.15 17.72 -10.36
C ASN A 123 -7.61 16.25 -10.18
N ILE A 124 -8.63 15.81 -10.93
CA ILE A 124 -9.08 14.42 -10.93
C ILE A 124 -7.98 13.47 -11.44
N LEU A 125 -7.27 13.87 -12.50
CA LEU A 125 -6.16 13.09 -13.05
C LEU A 125 -4.98 13.00 -12.08
N HIS A 126 -4.72 14.08 -11.34
CA HIS A 126 -3.71 14.06 -10.28
C HIS A 126 -4.07 13.05 -9.18
N LEU A 127 -5.33 13.04 -8.73
CA LEU A 127 -5.82 12.06 -7.75
C LEU A 127 -5.70 10.62 -8.29
N CYS A 128 -6.02 10.39 -9.57
CA CYS A 128 -5.83 9.07 -10.20
C CYS A 128 -4.36 8.64 -10.21
N THR A 129 -3.44 9.57 -10.46
CA THR A 129 -2.00 9.31 -10.43
C THR A 129 -1.54 8.92 -9.02
N GLN A 130 -2.00 9.65 -8.00
CA GLN A 130 -1.73 9.31 -6.60
C GLN A 130 -2.24 7.91 -6.23
N VAL A 131 -3.43 7.52 -6.68
CA VAL A 131 -3.96 6.16 -6.44
C VAL A 131 -3.07 5.09 -7.07
N ILE A 132 -2.57 5.31 -8.29
CA ILE A 132 -1.66 4.38 -8.97
C ILE A 132 -0.34 4.26 -8.20
N GLU A 133 0.25 5.38 -7.81
CA GLU A 133 1.50 5.41 -7.01
C GLU A 133 1.33 4.68 -5.67
N ILE A 134 0.22 4.90 -4.96
CA ILE A 134 -0.09 4.21 -3.71
C ILE A 134 -0.25 2.70 -3.94
N SER A 135 -0.90 2.29 -5.03
CA SER A 135 -1.05 0.87 -5.39
C SER A 135 0.29 0.20 -5.70
N GLU A 136 1.20 0.91 -6.37
CA GLU A 136 2.56 0.42 -6.62
C GLU A 136 3.35 0.31 -5.32
N TYR A 137 3.29 1.33 -4.47
CA TYR A 137 3.92 1.33 -3.15
C TYR A 137 3.40 0.19 -2.26
N ARG A 138 2.10 -0.09 -2.27
CA ARG A 138 1.50 -1.24 -1.58
C ARG A 138 2.14 -2.56 -2.03
N THR A 139 2.37 -2.73 -3.34
CA THR A 139 2.99 -3.93 -3.89
C THR A 139 4.45 -4.06 -3.44
N GLN A 140 5.20 -2.96 -3.45
CA GLN A 140 6.57 -2.92 -2.95
C GLN A 140 6.64 -3.21 -1.45
N LEU A 141 5.71 -2.67 -0.66
CA LEU A 141 5.62 -2.91 0.78
C LEU A 141 5.29 -4.38 1.08
N TYR A 142 4.45 -5.01 0.26
CA TYR A 142 4.15 -6.43 0.35
C TYR A 142 5.39 -7.29 0.10
N GLU A 143 6.14 -7.02 -0.97
CA GLU A 143 7.40 -7.72 -1.27
C GLU A 143 8.44 -7.51 -0.16
N TYR A 144 8.53 -6.30 0.39
CA TYR A 144 9.38 -6.02 1.54
C TYR A 144 9.00 -6.88 2.75
N LEU A 145 7.70 -6.97 3.07
CA LEU A 145 7.19 -7.79 4.17
C LEU A 145 7.49 -9.27 3.94
N GLN A 146 7.33 -9.75 2.71
CA GLN A 146 7.61 -11.14 2.33
C GLN A 146 9.08 -11.51 2.58
N ASN A 147 10.00 -10.69 2.08
CA ASN A 147 11.43 -10.88 2.23
C ASN A 147 11.87 -10.80 3.70
N ARG A 148 11.28 -9.89 4.47
CA ARG A 148 11.56 -9.76 5.91
C ARG A 148 11.05 -10.98 6.68
N MET A 149 9.83 -11.42 6.43
CA MET A 149 9.25 -12.57 7.13
C MET A 149 10.07 -13.84 6.89
N MET A 150 10.48 -14.09 5.63
CA MET A 150 11.36 -15.23 5.31
C MET A 150 12.70 -15.17 6.03
N ALA A 151 13.26 -13.98 6.27
CA ALA A 151 14.52 -13.83 6.99
C ALA A 151 14.38 -14.08 8.51
N ILE A 152 13.21 -13.86 9.09
CA ILE A 152 12.97 -13.89 10.54
C ILE A 152 12.38 -15.23 10.99
N ALA A 153 11.33 -15.68 10.31
CA ALA A 153 10.58 -16.88 10.67
C ALA A 153 10.27 -17.74 9.43
N PRO A 154 11.29 -18.32 8.75
CA PRO A 154 11.09 -19.10 7.53
C PRO A 154 10.16 -20.30 7.73
N ASN A 155 10.21 -20.95 8.90
CA ASN A 155 9.33 -22.08 9.21
C ASN A 155 7.86 -21.67 9.31
N VAL A 156 7.58 -20.50 9.92
CA VAL A 156 6.20 -19.97 10.05
C VAL A 156 5.68 -19.54 8.68
N THR A 157 6.51 -18.87 7.88
CA THR A 157 6.21 -18.53 6.49
C THR A 157 5.79 -19.75 5.68
N VAL A 158 6.59 -20.82 5.72
CA VAL A 158 6.32 -22.03 4.92
C VAL A 158 5.04 -22.74 5.38
N MET A 159 4.70 -22.70 6.67
CA MET A 159 3.52 -23.39 7.19
C MET A 159 2.21 -22.63 7.02
N VAL A 160 2.22 -21.30 7.21
CA VAL A 160 0.96 -20.50 7.32
C VAL A 160 0.88 -19.40 6.26
N GLY A 161 1.96 -19.13 5.54
CA GLY A 161 2.08 -18.01 4.60
C GLY A 161 2.50 -16.70 5.28
N GLU A 162 3.04 -15.77 4.50
CA GLU A 162 3.71 -14.56 5.00
C GLU A 162 2.74 -13.56 5.65
N LEU A 163 1.58 -13.35 5.04
CA LEU A 163 0.56 -12.42 5.58
C LEU A 163 -0.03 -12.91 6.90
N VAL A 164 -0.36 -14.19 6.98
CA VAL A 164 -0.96 -14.78 8.19
C VAL A 164 0.11 -14.84 9.28
N GLY A 165 1.33 -15.23 8.95
CA GLY A 165 2.48 -15.17 9.86
C GLY A 165 2.72 -13.76 10.43
N ALA A 166 2.71 -12.74 9.57
CA ALA A 166 2.87 -11.33 9.99
C ALA A 166 1.77 -10.89 10.95
N ARG A 167 0.52 -11.22 10.66
CA ARG A 167 -0.61 -10.89 11.55
C ARG A 167 -0.54 -11.63 12.88
N LEU A 168 -0.06 -12.88 12.90
CA LEU A 168 0.14 -13.63 14.14
C LEU A 168 1.22 -12.99 15.01
N ILE A 169 2.35 -12.57 14.42
CA ILE A 169 3.42 -11.86 15.15
C ILE A 169 2.88 -10.53 15.70
N ALA A 170 2.16 -9.75 14.88
CA ALA A 170 1.52 -8.51 15.32
C ALA A 170 0.56 -8.70 16.50
N HIS A 171 -0.19 -9.80 16.50
CA HIS A 171 -1.12 -10.11 17.58
C HIS A 171 -0.40 -10.65 18.84
N ALA A 172 0.69 -11.40 18.66
CA ALA A 172 1.50 -11.95 19.74
C ALA A 172 2.33 -10.86 20.46
N ASP A 173 2.91 -9.90 19.73
CA ASP A 173 3.65 -8.77 20.29
C ASP A 173 2.77 -7.91 21.21
N PHE A 174 1.51 -7.71 20.83
CA PHE A 174 0.54 -7.00 21.67
C PHE A 174 0.27 -7.70 23.01
N SER A 175 0.40 -9.04 23.03
CA SER A 175 0.19 -9.88 24.22
C SER A 175 1.45 -9.95 25.09
N ASN A 176 2.63 -9.96 24.48
CA ASN A 176 3.93 -9.96 25.15
C ASN A 176 4.29 -8.59 25.76
N ALA A 177 3.71 -7.47 25.30
CA ALA A 177 3.82 -6.19 25.99
C ALA A 177 3.23 -6.21 27.42
N GLY A 178 2.26 -7.09 27.69
CA GLY A 178 1.75 -7.40 29.04
C GLY A 178 2.48 -8.56 29.75
N SER A 179 3.39 -9.25 29.07
CA SER A 179 4.07 -10.45 29.56
C SER A 179 5.49 -10.55 29.00
N GLN A 180 6.32 -9.54 29.29
CA GLN A 180 7.78 -9.67 29.20
C GLN A 180 8.20 -10.80 30.14
N ASN A 181 8.19 -12.07 29.69
CA ASN A 181 8.97 -13.19 30.22
C ASN A 181 8.70 -14.58 29.58
N CYS A 182 7.84 -14.74 28.57
CA CYS A 182 7.42 -16.11 28.19
C CYS A 182 8.08 -16.75 26.96
N PHE A 183 8.86 -16.03 26.14
CA PHE A 183 9.65 -16.67 25.08
C PHE A 183 11.12 -16.74 25.45
N GLY A 184 11.44 -17.77 26.25
CA GLY A 184 12.80 -18.23 26.42
C GLY A 184 13.34 -18.70 25.07
N TYR A 185 14.30 -17.96 24.53
CA TYR A 185 15.20 -18.46 23.50
C TYR A 185 16.49 -18.95 24.19
N PRO A 186 16.99 -20.14 23.82
CA PRO A 186 18.18 -20.71 24.45
C PRO A 186 19.43 -19.91 24.07
N LEU A 187 20.36 -19.88 25.02
CA LEU A 187 21.69 -19.26 24.99
C LEU A 187 22.47 -19.46 23.69
#